data_AF-A0A7X7FIE7-F1
#
_entry.id   AF-A0A7X7FIE7-F1
#
_cell.length_a   1.000
_cell.length_b   1.000
_cell.length_c   1.000
_cell.angle_alpha   90.00
_cell.angle_beta   90.00
_cell.angle_gamma   90.00
#
_symmetry.space_group_name_H-M   'P 1'
#
loop_
_entity.id
_entity.type
_entity.pdbx_description
1 polymer ?
#
loop_
_entity_poly.entity_id
_entity_poly.type
_entity_poly.pdbx_seq_one_letter_code
_entity_poly.pdbx_strand_id
1 'polypeptide(L)'
;MSHPAFRSSAAAVTLASLLVAAAGQEARAEVARPAPAPDVKAVADANNRFALDLYGKLKKGDENLFYSPYSISTALAMTYAGARTSTAEEMAKTLHFDLPTERLHPAYAEMIRDLNEAGKKGDFQLSVANRLWGQ
;
A
#
# COMPACT_ATOMS: atom_id res chain seq x y z
N MET A 1 -6.40 48.53 -71.19
CA MET A 1 -6.13 47.12 -71.50
C MET A 1 -6.80 46.25 -70.45
N SER A 2 -7.98 45.74 -70.82
CA SER A 2 -8.67 44.50 -70.46
C SER A 2 -8.43 43.81 -69.09
N HIS A 3 -9.50 43.77 -68.28
CA HIS A 3 -9.82 42.62 -67.40
C HIS A 3 -10.21 41.38 -68.24
N PRO A 4 -10.04 40.14 -67.74
CA PRO A 4 -11.08 39.41 -66.97
C PRO A 4 -10.47 38.59 -65.78
N ALA A 5 -11.16 38.30 -64.67
CA ALA A 5 -12.40 37.54 -64.42
C ALA A 5 -12.30 36.00 -64.62
N PHE A 6 -12.29 35.30 -63.46
CA PHE A 6 -12.94 34.02 -63.10
C PHE A 6 -12.78 32.75 -63.96
N ARG A 7 -12.40 31.61 -63.33
CA ARG A 7 -13.00 30.26 -63.55
C ARG A 7 -12.51 29.17 -62.56
N SER A 8 -13.49 28.52 -61.89
CA SER A 8 -13.63 27.10 -61.45
C SER A 8 -12.52 26.45 -60.60
N SER A 9 -12.75 25.68 -59.53
CA SER A 9 -13.75 24.62 -59.35
C SER A 9 -13.84 24.12 -57.89
N ALA A 10 -15.08 23.91 -57.44
CA ALA A 10 -15.66 22.94 -56.48
C ALA A 10 -14.82 22.23 -55.39
N ALA A 11 -15.33 22.32 -54.15
CA ALA A 11 -15.72 21.23 -53.22
C ALA A 11 -15.61 21.76 -51.76
N ALA A 12 -16.66 22.29 -51.13
CA ALA A 12 -17.74 21.58 -50.45
C ALA A 12 -17.25 20.40 -49.58
N VAL A 13 -17.08 20.60 -48.27
CA VAL A 13 -17.78 19.86 -47.19
C VAL A 13 -17.76 20.72 -45.92
N THR A 14 -18.94 21.22 -45.58
CA THR A 14 -19.29 21.79 -44.28
C THR A 14 -19.53 20.64 -43.30
N LEU A 15 -19.01 20.69 -42.07
CA LEU A 15 -19.73 20.11 -40.94
C LEU A 15 -19.55 20.97 -39.69
N ALA A 16 -20.66 21.60 -39.32
CA ALA A 16 -20.89 22.43 -38.15
C ALA A 16 -20.66 21.60 -36.86
N SER A 17 -19.80 22.06 -35.94
CA SER A 17 -20.15 22.77 -34.69
C SER A 17 -20.97 21.97 -33.67
N LEU A 18 -20.43 21.79 -32.46
CA LEU A 18 -21.22 21.99 -31.23
C LEU A 18 -20.31 22.26 -30.02
N LEU A 19 -20.48 23.45 -29.43
CA LEU A 19 -19.98 23.85 -28.12
C LEU A 19 -20.88 23.26 -27.04
N VAL A 20 -20.31 22.62 -26.02
CA VAL A 20 -20.93 22.51 -24.70
C VAL A 20 -19.94 23.02 -23.67
N ALA A 21 -20.31 24.15 -23.07
CA ALA A 21 -19.71 24.67 -21.85
C ALA A 21 -20.24 23.89 -20.65
N ALA A 22 -19.34 23.45 -19.77
CA ALA A 22 -19.68 23.16 -18.39
C ALA A 22 -18.46 23.49 -17.53
N ALA A 23 -18.60 24.58 -16.77
CA ALA A 23 -17.75 24.89 -15.64
C ALA A 23 -17.93 23.83 -14.54
N GLY A 24 -16.85 23.57 -13.80
CA GLY A 24 -16.93 22.95 -12.48
C GLY A 24 -16.85 21.43 -12.47
N GLN A 25 -15.62 20.90 -12.49
CA GLN A 25 -15.19 19.82 -11.60
C GLN A 25 -13.68 19.66 -11.77
N GLU A 26 -12.90 20.43 -11.01
CA GLU A 26 -11.54 20.02 -10.69
C GLU A 26 -11.64 18.79 -9.77
N ALA A 27 -11.75 17.62 -10.37
CA ALA A 27 -11.50 16.38 -9.67
C ALA A 27 -10.04 16.44 -9.20
N ARG A 28 -9.84 16.64 -7.89
CA ARG A 28 -8.55 16.34 -7.26
C ARG A 28 -8.27 14.89 -7.57
N ALA A 29 -7.35 14.66 -8.50
CA ALA A 29 -6.80 13.34 -8.74
C ALA A 29 -6.19 12.87 -7.42
N GLU A 30 -6.89 11.97 -6.75
CA GLU A 30 -6.26 11.13 -5.74
C GLU A 30 -5.12 10.42 -6.45
N VAL A 31 -3.89 10.79 -6.12
CA VAL A 31 -2.70 10.15 -6.67
C VAL A 31 -2.75 8.71 -6.18
N ALA A 32 -3.31 7.84 -7.01
CA ALA A 32 -3.42 6.43 -6.74
C ALA A 32 -2.01 5.91 -6.48
N ARG A 33 -1.74 5.56 -5.23
CA ARG A 33 -0.47 4.93 -4.86
C ARG A 33 -0.39 3.62 -5.64
N PRO A 34 0.75 3.29 -6.25
CA PRO A 34 0.92 2.00 -6.91
C PRO A 34 0.56 0.90 -5.90
N ALA A 35 -0.17 -0.11 -6.36
CA ALA A 35 -0.52 -1.23 -5.51
C ALA A 35 0.76 -1.87 -4.96
N PRO A 36 0.80 -2.22 -3.66
CA PRO A 36 1.95 -2.92 -3.10
C PRO A 36 2.16 -4.24 -3.84
N ALA A 37 3.41 -4.72 -3.88
CA ALA A 37 3.71 -6.05 -4.39
C ALA A 37 2.81 -7.08 -3.68
N PRO A 38 2.34 -8.15 -4.38
CA PRO A 38 1.39 -9.11 -3.81
C PRO A 38 1.79 -9.65 -2.44
N ASP A 39 3.09 -9.83 -2.21
CA ASP A 39 3.63 -10.38 -0.97
C ASP A 39 3.64 -9.35 0.17
N VAL A 40 3.95 -8.09 -0.13
CA VAL A 40 3.82 -6.98 0.83
C VAL A 40 2.37 -6.84 1.27
N LYS A 41 1.43 -6.94 0.32
CA LYS A 41 0.00 -6.95 0.65
C LYS A 41 -0.37 -8.12 1.56
N ALA A 42 0.12 -9.32 1.27
CA ALA A 42 -0.14 -10.51 2.09
C ALA A 42 0.37 -10.34 3.53
N VAL A 43 1.58 -9.81 3.71
CA VAL A 43 2.12 -9.52 5.05
C VAL A 43 1.33 -8.42 5.76
N ALA A 44 0.90 -7.37 5.06
CA ALA A 44 0.05 -6.33 5.64
C ALA A 44 -1.32 -6.88 6.08
N ASP A 45 -1.94 -7.72 5.26
CA ASP A 45 -3.22 -8.38 5.59
C ASP A 45 -3.06 -9.33 6.79
N ALA A 46 -1.97 -10.10 6.84
CA ALA A 46 -1.62 -10.96 7.99
C ALA A 46 -1.46 -10.13 9.27
N ASN A 47 -0.71 -9.03 9.21
CA ASN A 47 -0.55 -8.12 10.34
C ASN A 47 -1.88 -7.51 10.80
N ASN A 48 -2.80 -7.21 9.88
CA ASN A 48 -4.14 -6.72 10.24
C ASN A 48 -4.97 -7.78 10.98
N ARG A 49 -4.95 -9.04 10.53
CA ARG A 49 -5.62 -10.14 11.25
C ARG A 49 -5.02 -10.35 12.63
N PHE A 50 -3.70 -10.40 12.73
CA PHE A 50 -2.99 -10.47 14.00
C PHE A 50 -3.35 -9.29 14.93
N ALA A 51 -3.43 -8.07 14.38
CA ALA A 51 -3.79 -6.88 15.14
C ALA A 51 -5.17 -6.98 15.78
N LEU A 52 -6.16 -7.45 15.02
CA LEU A 52 -7.54 -7.62 15.49
C LEU A 52 -7.66 -8.74 16.53
N ASP A 53 -7.01 -9.88 16.28
CA ASP A 53 -6.96 -10.98 17.24
C ASP A 53 -6.30 -10.56 18.56
N LEU A 54 -5.20 -9.81 18.48
CA LEU A 54 -4.50 -9.29 19.65
C LEU A 54 -5.34 -8.22 20.36
N TYR A 55 -6.03 -7.34 19.62
CA TYR A 55 -6.94 -6.35 20.19
C TYR A 55 -7.99 -7.02 21.06
N GLY A 56 -8.65 -8.06 20.54
CA GLY A 56 -9.69 -8.80 21.26
C GLY A 56 -9.19 -9.46 22.54
N LYS A 57 -7.89 -9.78 22.62
CA LYS A 57 -7.26 -10.34 23.83
C LYS A 57 -6.80 -9.26 24.82
N LEU A 58 -6.41 -8.09 24.33
CA LEU A 58 -5.86 -7.00 25.15
C LEU A 58 -6.92 -6.05 25.68
N LYS A 59 -8.02 -5.81 24.94
CA LYS A 59 -9.05 -4.86 25.35
C LYS A 59 -9.77 -5.37 26.60
N LYS A 60 -9.51 -4.71 27.73
CA LYS A 60 -10.13 -4.97 29.02
C LYS A 60 -10.78 -3.68 29.50
N GLY A 61 -12.07 -3.76 29.85
CA GLY A 61 -12.84 -2.60 30.31
C GLY A 61 -12.78 -1.42 29.34
N ASP A 62 -12.93 -0.20 29.88
CA ASP A 62 -13.03 1.04 29.10
C ASP A 62 -11.75 1.87 29.08
N GLU A 63 -10.64 1.31 29.55
CA GLU A 63 -9.36 2.01 29.56
C GLU A 63 -8.77 2.17 28.16
N ASN A 64 -7.87 3.15 28.03
CA ASN A 64 -7.12 3.42 26.81
C ASN A 64 -6.16 2.25 26.52
N LEU A 65 -6.22 1.72 25.30
CA LEU A 65 -5.32 0.69 24.80
C LEU A 65 -4.56 1.23 23.59
N PHE A 66 -3.22 1.22 23.67
CA PHE A 66 -2.34 1.65 22.59
C PHE A 66 -1.19 0.65 22.42
N TYR A 67 -1.01 0.14 21.20
CA TYR A 67 0.07 -0.77 20.84
C TYR A 67 0.32 -0.71 19.33
N SER A 68 1.48 -1.21 18.90
CA SER A 68 1.84 -1.34 17.48
C SER A 68 1.87 -2.81 17.08
N PRO A 69 0.79 -3.33 16.44
CA PRO A 69 0.78 -4.71 15.94
C PRO A 69 1.93 -4.96 14.96
N TYR A 70 2.22 -3.98 14.09
CA TYR A 70 3.32 -4.04 13.13
C TYR A 70 4.66 -4.27 13.81
N SER A 71 4.97 -3.51 14.87
CA SER A 71 6.25 -3.66 15.59
C SER A 71 6.36 -5.05 16.23
N ILE A 72 5.30 -5.52 16.90
CA ILE A 72 5.27 -6.84 17.55
C ILE A 72 5.44 -7.95 16.52
N SER A 73 4.67 -7.88 15.43
CA SER A 73 4.73 -8.84 14.33
C SER A 73 6.11 -8.88 13.68
N THR A 74 6.73 -7.72 13.43
CA THR A 74 8.09 -7.63 12.85
C THR A 74 9.13 -8.24 13.78
N ALA A 75 9.08 -7.95 15.08
CA ALA A 75 10.00 -8.53 16.05
C ALA A 75 9.88 -10.07 16.09
N LEU A 76 8.66 -10.60 16.11
CA LEU A 76 8.41 -12.04 16.13
C LEU A 76 8.70 -12.71 14.79
N ALA A 77 8.59 -12.01 13.65
CA ALA A 77 9.04 -12.51 12.37
C ALA A 77 10.56 -12.77 12.37
N MET A 78 11.36 -11.94 13.04
CA MET A 78 12.81 -12.22 13.19
C MET A 78 13.05 -13.48 14.02
N THR A 79 12.30 -13.68 15.10
CA THR A 79 12.38 -14.88 15.93
C THR A 79 11.92 -16.13 15.17
N TYR A 80 10.88 -16.00 14.34
CA TYR A 80 10.34 -17.08 13.51
C TYR A 80 11.40 -17.66 12.56
N ALA A 81 12.31 -16.84 12.02
CA ALA A 81 13.42 -17.30 11.18
C ALA A 81 14.30 -18.38 11.87
N GLY A 82 14.41 -18.31 13.21
CA GLY A 82 15.14 -19.27 14.03
C GLY A 82 14.29 -20.44 14.55
N ALA A 83 12.96 -20.35 14.49
CA ALA A 83 12.05 -21.37 15.01
C ALA A 83 12.02 -22.61 14.10
N ARG A 84 11.75 -23.78 14.68
CA ARG A 84 11.62 -25.05 13.93
C ARG A 84 10.41 -25.83 14.44
N THR A 85 9.97 -26.80 13.65
CA THR A 85 8.92 -27.79 13.99
C THR A 85 7.68 -27.13 14.61
N SER A 86 7.20 -27.62 15.75
CA SER A 86 5.99 -27.13 16.41
C SER A 86 6.06 -25.65 16.77
N THR A 87 7.24 -25.15 17.18
CA THR A 87 7.41 -23.73 17.49
C THR A 87 7.19 -22.86 16.26
N ALA A 88 7.74 -23.26 15.10
CA ALA A 88 7.50 -22.53 13.86
C ALA A 88 6.02 -22.57 13.44
N GLU A 89 5.38 -23.73 13.54
CA GLU A 89 3.96 -23.90 13.18
C GLU A 89 3.03 -23.02 14.03
N GLU A 90 3.23 -23.01 15.34
CA GLU A 90 2.43 -22.18 16.26
C GLU A 90 2.64 -20.69 16.03
N MET A 91 3.87 -20.27 15.77
CA MET A 91 4.19 -18.88 15.44
C MET A 91 3.55 -18.45 14.13
N ALA A 92 3.69 -19.24 13.07
CA ALA A 92 3.11 -18.95 11.76
C ALA A 92 1.58 -18.83 11.86
N LYS A 93 0.93 -19.76 12.57
CA LYS A 93 -0.51 -19.72 12.81
C LYS A 93 -0.94 -18.49 13.59
N THR A 94 -0.23 -18.15 14.66
CA THR A 94 -0.59 -17.01 15.53
C THR A 94 -0.40 -15.67 14.84
N LEU A 95 0.64 -15.55 14.01
CA LEU A 95 0.99 -14.32 13.29
C LEU A 95 0.36 -14.25 11.90
N HIS A 96 -0.47 -15.23 11.53
CA HIS A 96 -1.15 -15.33 10.24
C HIS A 96 -0.20 -15.35 9.03
N PHE A 97 0.96 -16.01 9.17
CA PHE A 97 1.94 -16.14 8.08
C PHE A 97 1.45 -17.13 7.02
N ASP A 98 0.86 -16.60 5.95
CA ASP A 98 0.35 -17.39 4.82
C ASP A 98 1.40 -17.59 3.70
N LEU A 99 2.50 -16.85 3.75
CA LEU A 99 3.58 -16.97 2.78
C LEU A 99 4.58 -18.05 3.20
N PRO A 100 5.16 -18.78 2.24
CA PRO A 100 6.28 -19.65 2.52
C PRO A 100 7.48 -18.83 3.02
N THR A 101 8.34 -19.44 3.84
CA THR A 101 9.45 -18.78 4.54
C THR A 101 10.38 -18.01 3.60
N GLU A 102 10.61 -18.52 2.39
CA GLU A 102 11.46 -17.93 1.36
C GLU A 102 10.94 -16.57 0.86
N ARG A 103 9.63 -16.34 0.98
CA ARG A 103 8.95 -15.10 0.53
C ARG A 103 8.57 -14.20 1.69
N LEU A 104 8.33 -14.77 2.87
CA LEU A 104 7.91 -14.03 4.05
C LEU A 104 8.92 -12.94 4.46
N HIS A 105 10.19 -13.29 4.69
CA HIS A 105 11.18 -12.31 5.14
C HIS A 105 11.52 -11.23 4.10
N PRO A 106 11.66 -11.56 2.79
CA PRO A 106 11.76 -10.54 1.75
C PRO A 106 10.57 -9.56 1.74
N ALA A 107 9.34 -10.07 1.90
CA ALA A 107 8.15 -9.23 1.96
C ALA A 107 8.13 -8.29 3.17
N TYR A 108 8.56 -8.77 4.35
CA TYR A 108 8.77 -7.89 5.51
C TYR A 108 9.84 -6.83 5.25
N ALA A 109 10.96 -7.19 4.60
CA ALA A 109 12.03 -6.25 4.28
C ALA A 109 11.57 -5.16 3.30
N GLU A 110 10.75 -5.52 2.32
CA GLU A 110 10.12 -4.56 1.40
C GLU A 110 9.12 -3.66 2.13
N MET A 111 8.24 -4.21 2.97
CA MET A 111 7.30 -3.43 3.78
C MET A 111 8.01 -2.44 4.72
N ILE A 112 9.10 -2.85 5.37
CA ILE A 112 9.93 -1.97 6.21
C ILE A 112 10.52 -0.82 5.37
N ARG A 113 11.00 -1.12 4.16
CA ARG A 113 11.54 -0.11 3.24
C ARG A 113 10.47 0.89 2.85
N ASP A 114 9.29 0.42 2.44
CA ASP A 114 8.17 1.27 2.04
C ASP A 114 7.75 2.23 3.15
N LEU A 115 7.64 1.73 4.39
CA LEU A 115 7.30 2.54 5.56
C LEU A 115 8.38 3.59 5.86
N ASN A 116 9.65 3.21 5.77
CA ASN A 116 10.77 4.14 6.00
C ASN A 116 10.83 5.22 4.92
N GLU A 117 10.66 4.87 3.65
CA GLU A 117 10.64 5.85 2.53
C GLU A 117 9.42 6.75 2.60
N ALA A 118 8.26 6.24 2.99
CA ALA A 118 7.07 7.05 3.19
C ALA A 118 7.25 8.06 4.33
N GLY A 119 7.91 7.69 5.44
CA GLY A 119 8.22 8.61 6.54
C GLY A 119 9.15 9.76 6.14
N LYS A 120 10.09 9.52 5.19
CA LYS A 120 10.99 10.58 4.68
C LYS A 120 10.27 11.66 3.86
N LYS A 121 9.09 11.37 3.33
CA LYS A 121 8.30 12.33 2.53
C LYS A 121 7.69 13.46 3.37
N GLY A 122 7.71 13.33 4.71
CA GLY A 122 7.31 14.39 5.64
C GLY A 122 5.84 14.35 6.08
N ASP A 123 5.04 13.42 5.57
CA ASP A 123 3.62 13.27 5.94
C ASP A 123 3.44 12.72 7.37
N PHE A 124 4.42 11.97 7.87
CA PHE A 124 4.42 11.39 9.21
C PHE A 124 5.84 11.08 9.68
N GLN A 125 6.01 10.97 11.00
CA GLN A 125 7.22 10.42 11.61
C GLN A 125 6.91 9.03 12.20
N LEU A 126 7.61 8.01 11.72
CA LEU A 126 7.53 6.64 12.25
C LEU A 126 8.92 6.15 12.59
N SER A 127 9.09 5.60 13.79
CA SER A 127 10.35 5.00 14.24
C SER A 127 10.05 3.67 14.90
N VAL A 128 10.66 2.60 14.39
CA VAL A 128 10.49 1.23 14.90
C VAL A 128 11.87 0.65 15.22
N ALA A 129 12.01 0.09 16.42
CA ALA A 129 13.26 -0.46 16.91
C ALA A 129 13.04 -1.90 17.40
N ASN A 130 13.66 -2.87 16.72
CA ASN A 130 13.62 -4.28 17.08
C ASN A 130 15.03 -4.77 17.43
N ARG A 131 15.17 -5.60 18.47
CA ARG A 131 16.45 -6.22 18.88
C ARG A 131 16.20 -7.60 19.50
N LEU A 132 17.08 -8.55 19.22
CA LEU A 132 17.15 -9.86 19.89
C LEU A 132 18.41 -9.90 20.76
N TRP A 133 18.32 -10.53 21.92
CA TRP A 133 19.45 -10.77 22.82
C TRP A 133 19.50 -12.26 23.16
N GLY A 134 20.62 -12.91 22.87
CA GLY A 134 20.87 -14.31 23.26
C GLY A 134 21.61 -14.37 24.59
N GLN A 135 21.46 -15.50 25.30
CA GLN A 135 22.18 -15.80 26.54
C GLN A 135 23.44 -16.63 26.25
#